data_AF-A0A660XP66-F1
#
_entry.id   AF-A0A660XP66-F1
#
_cell.length_a   1.000
_cell.length_b   1.000
_cell.length_c   1.000
_cell.angle_alpha   90.00
_cell.angle_beta   90.00
_cell.angle_gamma   90.00
#
_symmetry.space_group_name_H-M   'P 1'
#
loop_
_entity.id
_entity.type
_entity.pdbx_description
1 polymer ?
#
loop_
_entity_poly.entity_id
_entity_poly.type
_entity_poly.pdbx_seq_one_letter_code
_entity_poly.pdbx_strand_id
1 'polypeptide(L)'
;MTLNNKQEMILRYYRDKQSIRYISRETGISRPTVKKYVCDYESALEKAGIHKTSPEIISEISSTPTYDSSNRRLRLLTPEIEVLIHGFLTENHKKRLMGQQKQQMKRIDIHEALLSAGHKISYSTVCEWIKRIEPVLKETYIRQRYKPGEETEFDWGKVKLYIGGQLRTLP
;
A
#
# COMPACT_ATOMS: atom_id res chain seq x y z
N MET A 1 1.40 -3.13 -22.77
CA MET A 1 0.21 -2.67 -23.52
C MET A 1 0.00 -1.21 -23.17
N THR A 2 -0.01 -0.34 -24.16
CA THR A 2 -0.21 1.12 -23.98
C THR A 2 -1.71 1.44 -23.90
N LEU A 3 -2.05 2.56 -23.27
CA LEU A 3 -3.44 3.04 -23.15
C LEU A 3 -4.15 3.12 -24.51
N ASN A 4 -3.44 3.60 -25.53
CA ASN A 4 -3.95 3.75 -26.89
C ASN A 4 -4.48 2.41 -27.46
N ASN A 5 -3.83 1.29 -27.15
CA ASN A 5 -4.25 -0.01 -27.65
C ASN A 5 -5.59 -0.48 -27.03
N LYS A 6 -5.89 -0.10 -25.77
CA LYS A 6 -7.18 -0.44 -25.13
C LYS A 6 -8.33 0.34 -25.79
N GLN A 7 -8.12 1.65 -26.01
CA GLN A 7 -9.09 2.54 -26.63
C GLN A 7 -9.39 2.15 -28.08
N GLU A 8 -8.33 1.85 -28.85
CA GLU A 8 -8.44 1.47 -30.24
C GLU A 8 -9.29 0.20 -30.43
N MET A 9 -9.14 -0.81 -29.55
CA MET A 9 -9.95 -2.03 -29.60
C MET A 9 -11.43 -1.76 -29.37
N ILE A 10 -11.75 -0.93 -28.37
CA ILE A 10 -13.14 -0.58 -28.03
C ILE A 10 -13.76 0.17 -29.22
N LEU A 11 -13.04 1.14 -29.79
CA LEU A 11 -13.51 1.90 -30.94
C LEU A 11 -13.73 1.01 -32.17
N ARG A 12 -12.79 0.12 -32.51
CA ARG A 12 -12.92 -0.82 -33.64
C ARG A 12 -14.12 -1.76 -33.49
N TYR A 13 -14.43 -2.19 -32.26
CA TYR A 13 -15.59 -3.05 -32.00
C TYR A 13 -16.93 -2.28 -32.12
N TYR A 14 -17.03 -1.09 -31.53
CA TYR A 14 -18.28 -0.34 -31.48
C TYR A 14 -18.57 0.49 -32.74
N ARG A 15 -17.57 1.25 -33.20
CA ARG A 15 -17.66 2.15 -34.36
C ARG A 15 -17.57 1.36 -35.66
N ASP A 16 -16.56 0.50 -35.77
CA ASP A 16 -16.22 -0.16 -37.03
C ASP A 16 -16.86 -1.56 -37.16
N LYS A 17 -17.62 -2.00 -36.13
CA LYS A 17 -18.33 -3.30 -36.07
C LYS A 17 -17.45 -4.52 -36.35
N GLN A 18 -16.15 -4.41 -36.08
CA GLN A 18 -15.20 -5.49 -36.30
C GLN A 18 -15.37 -6.59 -35.25
N SER A 19 -15.25 -7.85 -35.66
CA SER A 19 -15.30 -8.97 -34.72
C SER A 19 -14.07 -8.99 -33.80
N ILE A 20 -14.22 -9.51 -32.58
CA ILE A 20 -13.12 -9.74 -31.64
C ILE A 20 -11.96 -10.53 -32.28
N ARG A 21 -12.28 -11.49 -33.15
CA ARG A 21 -11.27 -12.28 -33.89
C ARG A 21 -10.46 -11.43 -34.85
N TYR A 22 -11.13 -10.52 -35.55
CA TYR A 22 -10.51 -9.62 -36.51
C TYR A 22 -9.60 -8.60 -35.80
N ILE A 23 -10.12 -7.94 -34.76
CA ILE A 23 -9.36 -7.00 -33.93
C ILE A 23 -8.11 -7.65 -33.34
N SER A 24 -8.23 -8.88 -32.83
CA SER A 24 -7.10 -9.65 -32.29
C SER A 24 -6.01 -9.95 -33.34
N ARG A 25 -6.40 -10.28 -34.58
CA ARG A 25 -5.46 -10.53 -35.67
C ARG A 25 -4.71 -9.27 -36.09
N GLU A 26 -5.41 -8.15 -36.20
CA GLU A 26 -4.83 -6.90 -36.68
C GLU A 26 -3.99 -6.19 -35.63
N THR A 27 -4.43 -6.18 -34.37
CA THR A 27 -3.70 -5.55 -33.25
C THR A 27 -2.59 -6.43 -32.66
N GLY A 28 -2.52 -7.71 -33.03
CA GLY A 28 -1.58 -8.69 -32.47
C GLY A 28 -1.84 -9.04 -31.00
N ILE A 29 -2.98 -8.61 -30.43
CA ILE A 29 -3.31 -8.85 -29.02
C ILE A 29 -4.24 -10.05 -28.87
N SER A 30 -4.08 -10.80 -27.79
CA SER A 30 -4.81 -12.06 -27.58
C SER A 30 -6.33 -11.86 -27.56
N ARG A 31 -7.07 -12.80 -28.16
CA ARG A 31 -8.54 -12.79 -28.20
C ARG A 31 -9.19 -12.65 -26.82
N PRO A 32 -8.72 -13.35 -25.75
CA PRO A 32 -9.26 -13.17 -24.40
C PRO A 32 -9.10 -11.74 -23.88
N THR A 33 -7.98 -11.09 -24.18
CA THR A 33 -7.70 -9.71 -23.77
C THR A 33 -8.64 -8.72 -24.47
N VAL A 34 -8.83 -8.85 -25.79
CA VAL A 34 -9.80 -8.03 -26.54
C VAL A 34 -11.21 -8.23 -26.01
N LYS A 35 -11.62 -9.50 -25.79
CA LYS A 35 -12.94 -9.83 -25.22
C LYS A 35 -13.14 -9.19 -23.86
N LYS A 36 -12.12 -9.29 -22.97
CA LYS A 36 -12.17 -8.70 -21.64
C LYS A 36 -12.48 -7.20 -21.71
N TYR A 37 -11.73 -6.42 -22.50
CA TYR A 37 -11.95 -4.97 -22.56
C TYR A 37 -13.30 -4.57 -23.15
N VAL A 38 -13.81 -5.32 -24.14
CA VAL A 38 -15.14 -5.09 -24.68
C VAL A 38 -16.20 -5.35 -23.61
N CYS A 39 -16.13 -6.47 -22.89
CA CYS A 39 -17.08 -6.80 -21.82
C CYS A 39 -16.98 -5.83 -20.62
N ASP A 40 -15.76 -5.42 -20.24
CA ASP A 40 -15.55 -4.44 -19.18
C ASP A 40 -16.24 -3.10 -19.53
N TYR A 41 -16.09 -2.65 -20.78
CA TYR A 41 -16.76 -1.45 -21.30
C TYR A 41 -18.30 -1.61 -21.37
N GLU A 42 -18.81 -2.76 -21.84
CA GLU A 42 -20.25 -3.08 -21.82
C GLU A 42 -20.82 -3.00 -20.40
N SER A 43 -20.12 -3.60 -19.44
CA SER A 43 -20.55 -3.59 -18.03
C SER A 43 -20.53 -2.19 -17.41
N ALA A 44 -19.58 -1.34 -17.81
CA ALA A 44 -19.52 0.06 -17.39
C ALA A 44 -20.69 0.87 -18.00
N LEU A 45 -21.05 0.58 -19.26
CA LEU A 45 -22.18 1.22 -19.92
C LEU A 45 -23.53 0.82 -19.27
N GLU A 46 -23.69 -0.45 -18.91
CA GLU A 46 -24.88 -0.94 -18.19
C GLU A 46 -25.02 -0.27 -16.80
N LYS A 47 -23.91 -0.16 -16.05
CA LYS A 47 -23.91 0.51 -14.73
C LYS A 47 -24.24 2.00 -14.82
N ALA A 48 -23.79 2.68 -15.88
CA ALA A 48 -24.04 4.10 -16.09
C ALA A 48 -25.49 4.43 -16.52
N GLY A 49 -26.24 3.45 -17.02
CA GLY A 49 -27.63 3.63 -17.43
C GLY A 49 -27.82 4.71 -18.51
N ILE A 50 -28.80 5.60 -18.31
CA ILE A 50 -29.18 6.67 -19.27
C ILE A 50 -28.10 7.77 -19.36
N HIS A 51 -27.27 7.93 -18.32
CA HIS A 51 -26.20 8.92 -18.28
C HIS A 51 -24.93 8.37 -18.95
N LYS A 52 -24.96 8.32 -20.29
CA LYS A 52 -23.84 7.87 -21.15
C LYS A 52 -22.55 8.71 -21.03
N THR A 53 -22.58 9.78 -20.25
CA THR A 53 -21.45 10.68 -19.95
C THR A 53 -21.00 10.54 -18.49
N SER A 54 -21.19 9.37 -17.87
CA SER A 54 -20.71 9.16 -16.52
C SER A 54 -19.17 9.17 -16.50
N PRO A 55 -18.54 9.75 -15.46
CA PRO A 55 -17.08 9.75 -15.30
C PRO A 55 -16.49 8.33 -15.27
N GLU A 56 -17.29 7.33 -14.90
CA GLU A 56 -16.92 5.92 -14.87
C GLU A 56 -16.58 5.39 -16.27
N ILE A 57 -17.40 5.69 -17.28
CA ILE A 57 -17.15 5.30 -18.69
C ILE A 57 -15.84 5.92 -19.20
N ILE A 58 -15.63 7.21 -18.92
CA ILE A 58 -14.43 7.95 -19.31
C ILE A 58 -13.20 7.35 -18.62
N SER A 59 -13.31 7.00 -17.34
CA SER A 59 -12.24 6.37 -16.58
C SER A 59 -11.89 4.97 -17.11
N GLU A 60 -12.88 4.19 -17.56
CA GLU A 60 -12.64 2.85 -18.08
C GLU A 60 -11.91 2.91 -19.43
N ILE A 61 -12.24 3.87 -20.29
CA ILE A 61 -11.57 4.10 -21.58
C ILE A 61 -10.17 4.71 -21.39
N SER A 62 -10.00 5.59 -20.40
CA SER A 62 -8.77 6.38 -20.18
C SER A 62 -7.77 5.72 -19.21
N SER A 63 -8.17 4.69 -18.47
CA SER A 63 -7.29 4.00 -17.53
C SER A 63 -6.32 3.05 -18.22
N THR A 64 -5.07 3.06 -17.75
CA THR A 64 -4.07 2.08 -18.17
C THR A 64 -4.51 0.67 -17.74
N PRO A 65 -4.30 -0.35 -18.59
CA PRO A 65 -4.67 -1.71 -18.23
C PRO A 65 -3.80 -2.19 -17.05
N THR A 66 -4.45 -2.52 -15.93
CA THR A 66 -3.80 -3.03 -14.73
C THR A 66 -4.08 -4.52 -14.56
N TYR A 67 -3.13 -5.23 -13.92
CA TYR A 67 -3.34 -6.62 -13.54
C TYR A 67 -4.26 -6.68 -12.31
N ASP A 68 -5.24 -7.57 -12.34
CA ASP A 68 -6.11 -7.78 -11.19
C ASP A 68 -5.34 -8.50 -10.08
N SER A 69 -4.91 -7.73 -9.09
CA SER A 69 -4.27 -8.24 -7.89
C SER A 69 -5.20 -8.31 -6.68
N SER A 70 -6.52 -8.12 -6.86
CA SER A 70 -7.51 -8.11 -5.76
C SER A 70 -7.53 -9.42 -4.96
N ASN A 71 -7.33 -10.55 -5.64
CA ASN A 71 -7.30 -11.88 -5.02
C ASN A 71 -6.00 -12.19 -4.24
N ARG A 72 -5.02 -11.27 -4.22
CA ARG A 72 -3.78 -11.49 -3.47
C ARG A 72 -4.03 -11.30 -1.98
N ARG A 73 -4.02 -12.41 -1.25
CA ARG A 73 -4.06 -12.43 0.22
C ARG A 73 -2.71 -12.76 0.84
N LEU A 74 -2.44 -12.22 2.02
CA LEU A 74 -1.28 -12.57 2.82
C LEU A 74 -1.48 -14.00 3.34
N ARG A 75 -0.69 -14.96 2.85
CA ARG A 75 -0.84 -16.39 3.19
C ARG A 75 -0.23 -16.77 4.55
N LEU A 76 0.75 -15.99 5.01
CA LEU A 76 1.58 -16.30 6.19
C LEU A 76 1.17 -15.49 7.43
N LEU A 77 0.23 -14.57 7.28
CA LEU A 77 -0.32 -13.80 8.39
C LEU A 77 -1.46 -14.61 9.00
N THR A 78 -1.16 -15.37 10.05
CA THR A 78 -2.17 -16.09 10.83
C THR A 78 -2.81 -15.14 11.85
N PRO A 79 -4.06 -15.40 12.28
CA PRO A 79 -4.72 -14.58 13.31
C PRO A 79 -3.90 -14.45 14.60
N GLU A 80 -3.15 -15.49 14.97
CA GLU A 80 -2.25 -15.47 16.13
C GLU A 80 -1.15 -14.40 15.99
N ILE A 81 -0.52 -14.32 14.81
CA ILE A 81 0.51 -13.32 14.52
C ILE A 81 -0.08 -11.92 14.54
N GLU A 82 -1.31 -11.74 14.05
CA GLU A 82 -2.00 -10.46 14.10
C GLU A 82 -2.19 -9.99 15.55
N VAL A 83 -2.67 -10.87 16.43
CA VAL A 83 -2.84 -10.58 17.86
C VAL A 83 -1.52 -10.18 18.50
N LEU A 84 -0.43 -10.89 18.21
CA LEU A 84 0.90 -10.57 18.72
C LEU A 84 1.37 -9.18 18.25
N ILE A 85 1.24 -8.89 16.95
CA ILE A 85 1.62 -7.57 16.41
C ILE A 85 0.79 -6.46 17.07
N HIS A 86 -0.52 -6.66 17.22
CA HIS A 86 -1.38 -5.70 17.92
C HIS A 86 -0.96 -5.51 19.39
N GLY A 87 -0.55 -6.58 20.08
CA GLY A 87 -0.01 -6.50 21.43
C GLY A 87 1.23 -5.60 21.52
N PHE A 88 2.22 -5.82 20.66
CA PHE A 88 3.43 -5.00 20.61
C PHE A 88 3.14 -3.53 20.28
N LEU A 89 2.24 -3.26 19.33
CA LEU A 89 1.85 -1.89 18.99
C LEU A 89 1.13 -1.19 20.15
N THR A 90 0.27 -1.92 20.88
CA THR A 90 -0.42 -1.42 22.07
C THR A 90 0.57 -1.08 23.18
N GLU A 91 1.58 -1.93 23.39
CA GLU A 91 2.66 -1.65 24.35
C GLU A 91 3.48 -0.42 23.94
N ASN A 92 3.82 -0.29 22.66
CA ASN A 92 4.47 0.90 22.12
C ASN A 92 3.64 2.17 22.35
N HIS A 93 2.32 2.08 22.17
CA HIS A 93 1.41 3.19 22.46
C HIS A 93 1.45 3.56 23.95
N LYS A 94 1.40 2.60 24.87
CA LYS A 94 1.56 2.86 26.31
C LYS A 94 2.91 3.51 26.62
N LYS A 95 4.01 3.02 26.04
CA LYS A 95 5.35 3.60 26.20
C LYS A 95 5.42 5.04 25.69
N ARG A 96 4.75 5.38 24.59
CA ARG A 96 4.62 6.77 24.11
C ARG A 96 3.94 7.65 25.15
N LEU A 97 2.80 7.20 25.69
CA LEU A 97 2.03 7.94 26.71
C LEU A 97 2.83 8.16 28.00
N MET A 98 3.66 7.18 28.40
CA MET A 98 4.51 7.29 29.59
C MET A 98 5.78 8.13 29.36
N GLY A 99 6.06 8.57 28.12
CA GLY A 99 7.28 9.29 27.75
C GLY A 99 8.52 8.40 27.62
N GLN A 100 8.33 7.09 27.43
CA GLN A 100 9.37 6.10 27.18
C GLN A 100 9.53 5.83 25.67
N GLN A 101 9.49 6.90 24.87
CA GLN A 101 9.46 6.78 23.41
C GLN A 101 10.66 6.02 22.83
N LYS A 102 11.83 6.13 23.46
CA LYS A 102 13.07 5.44 23.07
C LYS A 102 13.03 3.92 23.30
N GLN A 103 12.08 3.39 24.08
CA GLN A 103 11.93 1.96 24.42
C GLN A 103 10.85 1.25 23.60
N GLN A 104 10.30 1.92 22.59
CA GLN A 104 9.35 1.31 21.67
C GLN A 104 10.06 0.29 20.79
N MET A 105 9.39 -0.83 20.52
CA MET A 105 9.85 -1.79 19.54
C MET A 105 9.70 -1.23 18.13
N LYS A 106 10.79 -1.22 17.38
CA LYS A 106 10.78 -0.91 15.95
C LYS A 106 10.15 -2.08 15.19
N ARG A 107 9.82 -1.84 13.91
CA ARG A 107 9.28 -2.89 13.03
C ARG A 107 10.21 -4.10 12.91
N ILE A 108 11.53 -3.87 12.95
CA ILE A 108 12.53 -4.93 12.93
C ILE A 108 12.52 -5.73 14.23
N ASP A 109 12.48 -5.06 15.39
CA ASP A 109 12.38 -5.71 16.70
C ASP A 109 11.12 -6.58 16.82
N ILE A 110 9.98 -6.08 16.31
CA ILE A 110 8.72 -6.86 16.26
C ILE A 110 8.88 -8.12 15.39
N HIS A 111 9.56 -8.00 14.25
CA HIS A 111 9.82 -9.15 13.37
C HIS A 111 10.73 -10.18 14.02
N GLU A 112 11.80 -9.74 14.70
CA GLU A 112 12.70 -10.62 15.45
C GLU A 112 12.01 -11.32 16.62
N ALA A 113 11.12 -10.62 17.32
CA ALA A 113 10.30 -11.21 18.38
C ALA A 113 9.36 -12.30 17.84
N LEU A 114 8.75 -12.09 16.67
CA LEU A 114 7.90 -13.09 16.01
C LEU A 114 8.70 -14.31 15.55
N LEU A 115 9.92 -14.11 15.04
CA LEU A 115 10.83 -15.21 14.68
C LEU A 115 11.24 -16.01 15.93
N SER A 116 11.54 -15.32 17.04
CA SER A 116 11.93 -15.94 18.31
C SER A 116 10.78 -16.74 18.93
N ALA A 117 9.54 -16.32 18.71
CA ALA A 117 8.34 -17.08 19.07
C ALA A 117 8.07 -18.30 18.15
N GLY A 118 8.88 -18.51 17.12
CA GLY A 118 8.80 -19.67 16.22
C GLY A 118 7.94 -19.46 14.96
N HIS A 119 7.44 -18.25 14.72
CA HIS A 119 6.63 -17.96 13.54
C HIS A 119 7.49 -17.74 12.29
N LYS A 120 7.12 -18.40 11.18
CA LYS A 120 7.80 -18.21 9.89
C LYS A 120 7.12 -17.10 9.08
N ILE A 121 7.47 -15.85 9.37
CA ILE A 121 6.93 -14.67 8.66
C ILE A 121 8.05 -13.83 8.04
N SER A 122 7.81 -13.27 6.85
CA SER A 122 8.75 -12.36 6.22
C SER A 122 8.64 -10.95 6.82
N TYR A 123 9.78 -10.26 6.91
CA TYR A 123 9.86 -8.88 7.36
C TYR A 123 8.95 -7.93 6.58
N SER A 124 8.89 -8.09 5.25
CA SER A 124 8.03 -7.28 4.38
C SER A 124 6.54 -7.42 4.73
N THR A 125 6.09 -8.63 5.08
CA THR A 125 4.70 -8.88 5.51
C THR A 125 4.39 -8.13 6.80
N VAL A 126 5.28 -8.21 7.79
CA VAL A 126 5.15 -7.49 9.06
C VAL A 126 5.09 -5.98 8.83
N CYS A 127 5.98 -5.45 8.01
CA CYS A 127 6.01 -4.03 7.68
C CYS A 127 4.75 -3.55 6.99
N GLU A 128 4.25 -4.29 5.99
CA GLU A 128 3.02 -3.96 5.28
C GLU A 128 1.82 -3.98 6.22
N TRP A 129 1.75 -4.98 7.10
CA TRP A 129 0.69 -5.09 8.10
C TRP A 129 0.71 -3.91 9.07
N ILE A 130 1.88 -3.59 9.65
CA ILE A 130 2.02 -2.46 10.58
C ILE A 130 1.67 -1.13 9.88
N LYS A 131 2.07 -0.93 8.62
CA LYS A 131 1.70 0.28 7.85
C LYS A 131 0.20 0.46 7.67
N ARG A 132 -0.56 -0.63 7.55
CA ARG A 132 -2.03 -0.59 7.45
C ARG A 132 -2.68 -0.19 8.76
N ILE A 133 -2.10 -0.60 9.89
CA ILE A 133 -2.61 -0.27 11.24
C ILE A 133 -2.22 1.17 11.61
N GLU A 134 -0.95 1.53 11.45
CA GLU A 134 -0.40 2.86 11.78
C GLU A 134 0.15 3.53 10.51
N PRO A 135 -0.69 4.22 9.72
CA PRO A 135 -0.24 4.98 8.57
C PRO A 135 0.63 6.15 9.04
N VAL A 136 1.82 6.27 8.44
CA VAL A 136 2.71 7.41 8.69
C VAL A 136 2.14 8.63 7.97
N LEU A 137 1.89 9.70 8.72
CA LEU A 137 1.51 10.98 8.14
C LEU A 137 2.70 11.55 7.36
N LYS A 138 2.43 12.09 6.16
CA LYS A 138 3.47 12.76 5.38
C LYS A 138 3.72 14.14 5.98
N GLU A 139 4.86 14.29 6.62
CA GLU A 139 5.35 15.59 7.06
C GLU A 139 6.16 16.25 5.93
N THR A 140 6.02 17.56 5.77
CA THR A 140 6.84 18.36 4.83
C THR A 140 7.96 19.04 5.61
N TYR A 141 9.18 18.98 5.09
CA TYR A 141 10.33 19.64 5.67
C TYR A 141 10.95 20.63 4.66
N ILE A 142 11.50 21.72 5.18
CA ILE A 142 12.29 22.66 4.40
C ILE A 142 13.76 22.27 4.55
N ARG A 143 14.43 21.95 3.44
CA ARG A 143 15.84 21.56 3.47
C ARG A 143 16.72 22.78 3.68
N GLN A 144 17.34 22.88 4.85
CA GLN A 144 18.38 23.85 5.14
C GLN A 144 19.73 23.38 4.55
N ARG A 145 20.61 24.34 4.20
CA ARG A 145 21.97 24.07 3.70
C ARG A 145 22.93 24.92 4.51
N TYR A 146 23.85 24.26 5.21
CA TYR A 146 24.88 24.89 6.02
C TYR A 146 26.26 24.47 5.53
N LYS A 147 27.23 25.36 5.62
CA LYS A 147 28.65 25.06 5.43
C LYS A 147 29.19 24.34 6.67
N PRO A 148 30.22 23.50 6.54
CA PRO A 148 30.87 22.88 7.70
C PRO A 148 31.32 23.94 8.71
N GLY A 149 30.91 23.79 9.97
CA GLY A 149 31.24 24.72 11.06
C GLY A 149 30.36 25.99 11.15
N GLU A 150 29.38 26.16 10.26
CA GLU A 150 28.44 27.29 10.29
C GLU A 150 27.42 27.18 11.43
N GLU A 151 27.06 25.95 11.81
CA GLU A 151 26.16 25.65 12.92
C GLU A 151 26.68 24.45 13.71
N THR A 152 26.48 24.46 15.04
CA THR A 152 26.81 23.35 15.94
C THR A 152 25.58 23.05 16.79
N GLU A 153 25.03 21.84 16.64
CA GLU A 153 23.93 21.35 17.44
C GLU A 153 24.44 20.39 18.52
N PHE A 154 23.97 20.54 19.75
CA PHE A 154 24.29 19.65 20.87
C PHE A 154 23.03 18.89 21.30
N ASP A 155 23.04 17.57 21.12
CA ASP A 155 21.94 16.70 21.53
C ASP A 155 22.07 16.29 23.01
N TRP A 156 21.18 16.80 23.86
CA TRP A 156 21.00 16.32 25.24
C TRP A 156 19.77 15.42 25.32
N GLY A 157 19.89 14.22 25.89
CA GLY A 157 18.90 13.17 25.67
C GLY A 157 18.37 12.46 26.91
N LYS A 158 17.38 13.03 27.59
CA LYS A 158 16.74 12.38 28.76
C LYS A 158 16.07 11.04 28.42
N VAL A 159 16.07 10.10 29.37
CA VAL A 159 15.40 8.79 29.25
C VAL A 159 14.60 8.46 30.52
N LYS A 160 13.37 7.98 30.37
CA LYS A 160 12.53 7.53 31.50
C LYS A 160 12.64 6.02 31.72
N LEU A 161 13.17 5.58 32.85
CA LEU A 161 13.36 4.16 33.18
C LEU A 161 12.67 3.78 34.48
N TYR A 162 12.21 2.54 34.59
CA TYR A 162 11.81 1.96 35.87
C TYR A 162 13.05 1.48 36.62
N ILE A 163 13.33 2.05 37.78
CA ILE A 163 14.43 1.66 38.67
C ILE A 163 13.83 1.39 40.04
N GLY A 164 13.95 0.15 40.52
CA GLY A 164 13.31 -0.27 41.78
C GLY A 164 11.78 -0.11 41.78
N GLY A 165 11.13 -0.31 40.64
CA GLY A 165 9.67 -0.15 40.48
C GLY A 165 9.19 1.30 40.34
N GLN A 166 10.07 2.29 40.48
CA GLN A 166 9.73 3.72 40.33
C GLN A 166 10.17 4.24 38.96
N LEU A 167 9.30 4.98 38.27
CA LEU A 167 9.63 5.64 37.02
C LEU A 167 10.49 6.89 37.30
N ARG A 168 11.76 6.86 36.87
CA ARG A 168 12.73 7.96 37.03
C ARG A 168 13.15 8.49 35.67
N THR A 169 13.42 9.79 35.60
CA THR A 169 14.00 10.43 34.41
C THR A 169 15.50 10.59 34.63
N LEU A 170 16.31 9.98 33.78
CA LEU A 170 17.76 10.13 33.75
C LEU A 170 18.17 11.08 32.62
N PRO A 171 19.25 11.86 32.81
CA PRO A 171 19.84 12.69 31.75
C PRO A 171 20.47 11.85 30.64
#